data_AF-E0S797-F1
#
_entry.id   AF-E0S797-F1
#
_cell.length_a   1.000
_cell.length_b   1.000
_cell.length_c   1.000
_cell.angle_alpha   90.00
_cell.angle_beta   90.00
_cell.angle_gamma   90.00
#
_symmetry.space_group_name_H-M   'P 1'
#
loop_
_entity.id
_entity.type
_entity.pdbx_description
1 polymer ?
#
loop_
_entity_poly.entity_id
_entity_poly.type
_entity_poly.pdbx_seq_one_letter_code
_entity_poly.pdbx_strand_id
1 'polypeptide(L)'
;MEKKSLPNDPHSFDIGKKGFLSYEEYRGYCLSILKQPLGKKKMGNRIEYNAVEFASCDTEISGVFDFLSSGEDCISFQTLKKATSKLDMNIPDEDISIMIDMFNSDGLISKELFSRSFE
;
A
#
# COMPACT_ATOMS: atom_id res chain seq x y z
N MET A 1 -8.30 -14.75 28.23
CA MET A 1 -8.03 -14.88 26.78
C MET A 1 -8.04 -13.47 26.22
N GLU A 2 -6.88 -12.82 26.20
CA GLU A 2 -6.73 -11.45 25.68
C GLU A 2 -6.93 -11.49 24.17
N LYS A 3 -7.97 -10.81 23.67
CA LYS A 3 -8.07 -10.50 22.25
C LYS A 3 -6.85 -9.65 21.91
N LYS A 4 -5.88 -10.22 21.17
CA LYS A 4 -4.85 -9.43 20.51
C LYS A 4 -5.56 -8.35 19.72
N SER A 5 -5.46 -7.09 20.16
CA SER A 5 -5.93 -5.95 19.39
C SER A 5 -5.26 -6.03 18.02
N LEU A 6 -6.06 -6.11 16.95
CA LEU A 6 -5.55 -5.99 15.59
C LEU A 6 -4.65 -4.73 15.55
N PRO A 7 -3.42 -4.79 15.01
CA PRO A 7 -2.43 -3.71 15.16
C PRO A 7 -2.83 -2.34 14.60
N ASN A 8 -4.03 -2.18 14.03
CA ASN A 8 -4.43 -0.99 13.30
C ASN A 8 -5.95 -0.80 13.41
N ASP A 9 -6.40 -0.13 14.47
CA ASP A 9 -7.79 0.32 14.62
C ASP A 9 -7.98 1.65 13.86
N PRO A 10 -8.99 1.79 12.96
CA PRO A 10 -9.31 3.07 12.33
C PRO A 10 -9.39 4.24 13.31
N HIS A 11 -9.86 4.03 14.54
CA HIS A 11 -9.98 5.09 15.55
C HIS A 11 -8.62 5.71 15.92
N SER A 12 -7.52 4.97 15.79
CA SER A 12 -6.17 5.49 16.05
C SER A 12 -5.73 6.56 15.04
N PHE A 13 -6.43 6.68 13.91
CA PHE A 13 -6.15 7.65 12.84
C PHE A 13 -7.07 8.87 12.89
N ASP A 14 -8.03 8.96 13.82
CA ASP A 14 -8.84 10.17 14.00
C ASP A 14 -8.09 11.23 14.81
N ILE A 15 -7.29 12.03 14.10
CA ILE A 15 -6.53 13.12 14.68
C ILE A 15 -7.51 14.22 15.11
N GLY A 16 -7.57 14.47 16.41
CA GLY A 16 -8.49 15.44 16.99
C GLY A 16 -9.82 14.85 17.48
N LYS A 17 -9.99 13.51 17.45
CA LYS A 17 -11.13 12.81 18.08
C LYS A 17 -12.49 13.32 17.60
N LYS A 18 -12.63 13.51 16.30
CA LYS A 18 -13.81 14.11 15.66
C LYS A 18 -15.00 13.14 15.55
N GLY A 19 -14.76 11.85 15.76
CA GLY A 19 -15.74 10.78 15.57
C GLY A 19 -15.81 10.24 14.14
N PHE A 20 -14.85 10.59 13.28
CA PHE A 20 -14.77 10.14 11.88
C PHE A 20 -13.36 10.33 11.33
N LEU A 21 -13.04 9.68 10.22
CA LEU A 21 -11.81 9.92 9.46
C LEU A 21 -12.03 10.93 8.34
N SER A 22 -11.16 11.92 8.25
CA SER A 22 -10.96 12.66 7.00
C SER A 22 -10.34 11.75 5.94
N TYR A 23 -10.41 12.16 4.67
CA TYR A 23 -9.84 11.34 3.60
C TYR A 23 -8.34 11.06 3.76
N GLU A 24 -7.56 12.02 4.27
CA GLU A 24 -6.13 11.81 4.48
C GLU A 24 -5.85 10.86 5.66
N GLU A 25 -6.65 10.93 6.72
CA GLU A 25 -6.57 9.99 7.85
C GLU A 25 -6.95 8.57 7.43
N TYR A 26 -7.98 8.43 6.60
CA TYR A 26 -8.34 7.17 5.97
C TYR A 26 -7.22 6.64 5.07
N ARG A 27 -6.55 7.48 4.29
CA ARG A 27 -5.37 7.07 3.52
C ARG A 27 -4.25 6.57 4.42
N GLY A 28 -3.96 7.29 5.50
CA GLY A 28 -2.96 6.89 6.50
C GLY A 28 -3.29 5.53 7.11
N TYR A 29 -4.56 5.32 7.48
CA TYR A 29 -5.05 4.04 7.97
C TYR A 29 -4.87 2.92 6.94
N CYS A 30 -5.30 3.14 5.69
CA CYS A 30 -5.15 2.16 4.61
C CYS A 30 -3.69 1.75 4.41
N LEU A 31 -2.76 2.72 4.44
CA LEU A 31 -1.33 2.45 4.34
C LEU A 31 -0.82 1.60 5.51
N SER A 32 -1.29 1.85 6.74
CA SER A 32 -0.82 1.11 7.92
C SER A 32 -1.22 -0.36 7.92
N ILE A 33 -2.28 -0.71 7.17
CA ILE A 33 -2.73 -2.09 6.95
C ILE A 33 -2.41 -2.61 5.55
N LEU A 34 -1.60 -1.90 4.78
CA LEU A 34 -1.20 -2.27 3.42
C LEU A 34 -2.40 -2.54 2.48
N LYS A 35 -3.45 -1.72 2.59
CA LYS A 35 -4.61 -1.75 1.70
C LYS A 35 -4.67 -0.50 0.82
N GLN A 36 -5.19 -0.68 -0.39
CA GLN A 36 -5.38 0.42 -1.32
C GLN A 36 -6.68 1.19 -0.97
N PRO A 37 -6.61 2.50 -0.70
CA PRO A 37 -7.78 3.30 -0.44
C PRO A 37 -8.65 3.46 -1.70
N LEU A 38 -9.97 3.46 -1.53
CA LEU A 38 -10.90 3.94 -2.55
C LEU A 38 -10.68 5.44 -2.77
N GLY A 39 -10.85 5.89 -4.03
CA GLY A 39 -10.65 7.30 -4.38
C GLY A 39 -11.60 8.25 -3.65
N LYS A 40 -11.12 9.47 -3.37
CA LYS A 40 -11.85 10.54 -2.64
C LYS A 40 -13.27 10.80 -3.16
N LYS A 41 -13.50 10.68 -4.47
CA LYS A 41 -14.84 10.83 -5.06
C LYS A 41 -15.86 9.79 -4.57
N LYS A 42 -15.39 8.58 -4.21
CA LYS A 42 -16.24 7.49 -3.70
C LYS A 42 -16.43 7.59 -2.19
N MET A 43 -15.35 7.85 -1.44
CA MET A 43 -15.40 7.87 0.03
C MET A 43 -15.90 9.19 0.61
N GLY A 44 -15.72 10.30 -0.11
CA GLY A 44 -16.00 11.64 0.41
C GLY A 44 -14.94 12.14 1.41
N ASN A 45 -15.31 13.18 2.17
CA ASN A 45 -14.41 13.85 3.13
C ASN A 45 -14.64 13.43 4.59
N ARG A 46 -15.75 12.73 4.86
CA ARG A 46 -16.15 12.29 6.20
C ARG A 46 -16.44 10.79 6.11
N ILE A 47 -15.57 9.99 6.68
CA ILE A 47 -15.60 8.53 6.58
C ILE A 47 -15.82 7.98 7.98
N GLU A 48 -16.99 7.39 8.20
CA GLU A 48 -17.32 6.74 9.46
C GLU A 48 -16.47 5.47 9.61
N TYR A 49 -16.07 5.12 10.84
CA TYR A 49 -15.11 4.04 11.07
C TYR A 49 -15.60 2.67 10.55
N ASN A 50 -16.91 2.44 10.60
CA ASN A 50 -17.55 1.22 10.10
C ASN A 50 -17.84 1.24 8.59
N ALA A 51 -17.69 2.40 7.93
CA ALA A 51 -17.87 2.58 6.50
C ALA A 51 -16.52 2.55 5.75
N VAL A 52 -15.44 2.20 6.44
CA VAL A 52 -14.12 2.05 5.83
C VAL A 52 -14.16 0.87 4.87
N GLU A 53 -14.16 1.19 3.58
CA GLU A 53 -14.07 0.24 2.49
C GLU A 53 -12.71 0.35 1.81
N PHE A 54 -12.27 -0.72 1.16
CA PHE A 54 -11.02 -0.77 0.43
C PHE A 54 -11.31 -1.14 -1.02
N ALA A 55 -10.41 -0.78 -1.94
CA ALA A 55 -10.44 -1.38 -3.26
C ALA A 55 -10.28 -2.91 -3.10
N SER A 56 -11.13 -3.68 -3.78
CA SER A 56 -10.98 -5.14 -3.83
C SER A 56 -9.61 -5.48 -4.37
N CYS A 57 -8.80 -6.11 -3.53
CA CYS A 57 -7.48 -6.59 -3.86
C CYS A 57 -7.41 -7.97 -3.21
N ASP A 58 -7.32 -9.03 -4.01
CA ASP A 58 -7.12 -10.40 -3.52
C ASP A 58 -5.89 -10.39 -2.60
N THR A 59 -5.93 -11.15 -1.50
CA THR A 59 -5.05 -11.01 -0.33
C THR A 59 -3.55 -10.71 -0.61
N GLU A 60 -3.04 -9.77 0.21
CA GLU A 60 -1.66 -9.34 0.55
C GLU A 60 -0.63 -9.09 -0.57
N ILE A 61 -0.17 -10.11 -1.30
CA ILE A 61 0.95 -9.97 -2.25
C ILE A 61 0.52 -9.26 -3.54
N SER A 62 -0.71 -9.52 -4.00
CA SER A 62 -1.22 -8.89 -5.22
C SER A 62 -1.36 -7.37 -5.05
N GLY A 63 -1.79 -6.91 -3.88
CA GLY A 63 -1.87 -5.49 -3.55
C GLY A 63 -0.51 -4.83 -3.39
N VAL A 64 0.48 -5.55 -2.85
CA VAL A 64 1.88 -5.07 -2.80
C VAL A 64 2.43 -4.95 -4.21
N PHE A 65 2.20 -5.94 -5.09
CA PHE A 65 2.59 -5.85 -6.49
C PHE A 65 1.95 -4.65 -7.18
N ASP A 66 0.63 -4.48 -7.05
CA ASP A 66 -0.12 -3.39 -7.67
C ASP A 66 0.37 -2.01 -7.16
N PHE A 67 0.78 -1.93 -5.89
CA PHE A 67 1.40 -0.73 -5.32
C PHE A 67 2.79 -0.44 -5.91
N LEU A 68 3.68 -1.44 -5.92
CA LEU A 68 5.07 -1.31 -6.38
C LEU A 68 5.19 -1.13 -7.90
N SER A 69 4.28 -1.72 -8.66
CA SER A 69 4.13 -1.50 -10.11
C SER A 69 3.47 -0.16 -10.43
N SER A 70 2.95 0.55 -9.43
CA SER A 70 2.17 1.78 -9.62
C SER A 70 1.01 1.61 -10.63
N GLY A 71 0.45 0.41 -10.73
CA GLY A 71 -0.63 0.06 -11.65
C GLY A 71 -0.19 -0.36 -13.06
N GLU A 72 1.11 -0.58 -13.29
CA GLU A 72 1.65 -1.14 -14.53
C GLU A 72 1.70 -2.68 -14.47
N ASP A 73 1.98 -3.32 -15.61
CA ASP A 73 2.03 -4.79 -15.72
C ASP A 73 3.27 -5.41 -15.04
N CYS A 74 4.26 -4.60 -14.68
CA CYS A 74 5.52 -5.02 -14.08
C CYS A 74 6.04 -4.00 -13.06
N ILE A 75 6.87 -4.47 -12.13
CA ILE A 75 7.70 -3.59 -11.29
C ILE A 75 8.98 -3.32 -12.07
N SER A 76 9.22 -2.05 -12.37
CA SER A 76 10.46 -1.53 -12.96
C SER A 76 11.13 -0.56 -12.00
N PHE A 77 12.34 -0.11 -12.36
CA PHE A 77 13.05 0.92 -11.60
C PHE A 77 12.18 2.15 -11.34
N GLN A 78 11.48 2.62 -12.37
CA GLN A 78 10.66 3.82 -12.29
C GLN A 78 9.43 3.63 -11.42
N THR A 79 8.75 2.48 -11.54
CA THR A 79 7.54 2.20 -10.74
C THR A 79 7.89 2.01 -9.28
N LEU A 80 9.00 1.31 -8.99
CA LEU A 80 9.49 1.06 -7.64
C LEU A 80 9.92 2.37 -6.99
N LYS A 81 10.71 3.20 -7.67
CA LYS A 81 11.11 4.54 -7.20
C LYS A 81 9.91 5.44 -6.90
N LYS A 82 8.88 5.40 -7.76
CA LYS A 82 7.63 6.15 -7.55
C LYS A 82 6.81 5.60 -6.38
N ALA A 83 6.83 4.29 -6.15
CA ALA A 83 6.13 3.67 -5.04
C ALA A 83 6.83 4.00 -3.70
N THR A 84 8.15 3.90 -3.64
CA THR A 84 8.94 4.20 -2.43
C THR A 84 8.91 5.69 -2.08
N SER A 85 8.89 6.59 -3.08
CA SER A 85 8.73 8.02 -2.83
C SER A 85 7.37 8.37 -2.20
N LYS A 86 6.29 7.62 -2.50
CA LYS A 86 4.97 7.83 -1.86
C LYS A 86 4.97 7.43 -0.38
N LEU A 87 5.95 6.64 0.05
CA LEU A 87 6.14 6.22 1.42
C LEU A 87 7.15 7.10 2.17
N ASP A 88 7.60 8.22 1.56
CA ASP A 88 8.71 9.05 2.07
C ASP A 88 9.99 8.24 2.36
N MET A 89 10.19 7.13 1.65
CA MET A 89 11.41 6.33 1.71
C MET A 89 12.44 6.91 0.74
N ASN A 90 13.50 7.50 1.28
CA ASN A 90 14.63 7.99 0.48
C ASN A 90 15.64 6.86 0.21
N ILE A 91 15.26 5.94 -0.67
CA ILE A 91 16.14 4.85 -1.12
C ILE A 91 17.02 5.37 -2.28
N PRO A 92 18.35 5.24 -2.23
CA PRO A 92 19.24 5.57 -3.34
C PRO A 92 18.89 4.80 -4.62
N ASP A 93 19.09 5.44 -5.77
CA ASP A 93 18.84 4.83 -7.08
C ASP A 93 19.67 3.54 -7.29
N GLU A 94 20.89 3.49 -6.79
CA GLU A 94 21.73 2.28 -6.87
C GLU A 94 21.11 1.10 -6.12
N ASP A 95 20.58 1.33 -4.92
CA ASP A 95 19.93 0.30 -4.11
C ASP A 95 18.63 -0.19 -4.77
N ILE A 96 17.85 0.71 -5.40
CA ILE A 96 16.65 0.33 -6.16
C ILE A 96 17.02 -0.59 -7.33
N SER A 97 18.12 -0.28 -8.02
CA SER A 97 18.60 -1.08 -9.16
C SER A 97 19.03 -2.47 -8.68
N ILE A 98 19.80 -2.54 -7.59
CA ILE A 98 20.22 -3.80 -6.96
C ILE A 98 19.00 -4.64 -6.55
N MET A 99 17.99 -4.04 -5.92
CA MET A 99 16.78 -4.76 -5.51
C MET A 99 16.07 -5.41 -6.70
N ILE A 100 16.04 -4.73 -7.85
CA ILE A 100 15.42 -5.29 -9.06
C ILE A 100 16.29 -6.40 -9.64
N ASP A 101 17.61 -6.18 -9.76
CA ASP A 101 18.54 -7.16 -10.32
C ASP A 101 18.58 -8.45 -9.50
N MET A 102 18.37 -8.37 -8.17
CA MET A 102 18.24 -9.53 -7.29
C MET A 102 17.03 -10.40 -7.62
N PHE A 103 15.96 -9.82 -8.17
CA PHE A 103 14.77 -10.55 -8.61
C PHE A 103 14.87 -11.00 -10.06
N ASN A 104 15.29 -10.09 -10.94
CA ASN A 104 15.44 -10.33 -12.36
C ASN A 104 16.48 -9.40 -12.99
N SER A 105 17.51 -9.96 -13.61
CA SER A 105 18.55 -9.20 -14.30
C SER A 105 18.05 -8.41 -15.52
N ASP A 106 16.85 -8.71 -16.02
CA ASP A 106 16.25 -7.97 -17.15
C ASP A 106 15.59 -6.64 -16.70
N GLY A 107 15.65 -6.31 -15.40
CA GLY A 107 15.18 -5.02 -14.88
C GLY A 107 13.65 -4.90 -14.69
N LEU A 108 12.91 -5.98 -14.95
CA LEU A 108 11.44 -6.01 -14.88
C LEU A 108 10.96 -7.23 -14.08
N ILE A 109 10.09 -7.00 -13.09
CA ILE A 109 9.52 -8.07 -12.26
C ILE A 109 8.04 -8.22 -12.61
N SER A 110 7.65 -9.35 -13.19
CA SER A 110 6.24 -9.66 -13.49
C SER A 110 5.48 -10.08 -12.24
N LYS A 111 4.14 -10.03 -12.30
CA LYS A 111 3.29 -10.47 -11.18
C LYS A 111 3.50 -11.93 -10.81
N GLU A 112 3.71 -12.79 -11.80
CA GLU A 112 4.00 -14.22 -11.58
C GLU A 112 5.37 -14.42 -10.92
N LEU A 113 6.41 -13.72 -11.39
CA LEU A 113 7.73 -13.79 -10.78
C LEU A 113 7.70 -13.28 -9.35
N PHE A 114 7.05 -12.14 -9.12
CA PHE A 114 6.91 -11.55 -7.79
C PHE A 114 6.17 -12.49 -6.83
N SER A 115 5.07 -13.11 -7.29
CA SER A 115 4.25 -14.00 -6.45
C SER A 115 5.01 -15.26 -6.03
N ARG A 116 5.84 -15.82 -6.92
CA ARG A 116 6.69 -17.00 -6.63
C ARG A 116 7.69 -16.78 -5.51
N SER A 117 8.13 -15.55 -5.26
CA SER A 117 9.09 -15.26 -4.19
C SER A 117 8.50 -15.35 -2.78
N PHE A 118 7.17 -15.55 -2.67
CA PHE A 118 6.46 -15.66 -1.40
C PHE A 118 5.74 -17.02 -1.23
N GLU A 119 5.99 -17.96 -2.14
CA GLU A 119 5.59 -19.38 -2.04
C GLU A 119 6.71 -20.22 -1.40
#